data_AF-A0A1C7MKM0-F1
#
_entry.id   AF-A0A1C7MKM0-F1
#
_cell.length_a   1.000
_cell.length_b   1.000
_cell.length_c   1.000
_cell.angle_alpha   90.00
_cell.angle_beta   90.00
_cell.angle_gamma   90.00
#
_symmetry.space_group_name_H-M   'P 1'
#
loop_
_entity.id
_entity.type
_entity.pdbx_description
1 polymer ?
#
loop_
_entity_poly.entity_id
_entity_poly.type
_entity_poly.pdbx_seq_one_letter_code
_entity_poly.pdbx_strand_id
1 'polypeptide(L)'
;MSPTQPAGGFQRVVKPAASMITLCTMSAGLSTSNLPRTDVFQRLRSDAPLEERLAISYQRARAIAAQYALSLDDVLNLTPKFWDLHMDNIVTLDSAAATLLAIQYNLAAGTLAPFAKARPELRPLMDDILKFDVS
;
A
#
# COMPACT_ATOMS: atom_id res chain seq x y z
N MET A 1 66.46 25.40 -11.82
CA MET A 1 65.80 24.61 -12.88
C MET A 1 65.07 23.48 -12.20
N SER A 2 63.77 23.67 -11.95
CA SER A 2 62.91 22.69 -11.27
C SER A 2 61.99 22.06 -12.30
N PRO A 3 61.81 20.72 -12.33
CA PRO A 3 60.88 20.11 -13.26
C PRO A 3 59.45 20.20 -12.72
N THR A 4 58.56 20.72 -13.56
CA THR A 4 57.10 20.78 -13.36
C THR A 4 56.49 19.38 -13.49
N GLN A 5 55.75 18.95 -12.46
CA GLN A 5 54.91 17.74 -12.51
C GLN A 5 53.68 17.98 -13.41
N PRO A 6 53.26 17.00 -14.24
CA PRO A 6 52.01 17.11 -14.98
C PRO A 6 50.80 16.78 -14.10
N ALA A 7 49.73 17.54 -14.34
CA ALA A 7 48.46 17.53 -13.62
C ALA A 7 47.75 16.17 -13.63
N GLY A 8 47.14 15.83 -12.49
CA GLY A 8 46.35 14.62 -12.28
C GLY A 8 45.12 14.54 -13.18
N GLY A 9 44.99 13.43 -13.88
CA GLY A 9 43.78 13.08 -14.62
C GLY A 9 42.61 12.79 -13.67
N PHE A 10 41.51 13.51 -13.85
CA PHE A 10 40.23 13.19 -13.22
C PHE A 10 39.65 11.94 -13.92
N GLN A 11 39.95 10.76 -13.39
CA GLN A 11 39.22 9.55 -13.76
C GLN A 11 37.81 9.62 -13.16
N ARG A 12 36.82 9.85 -14.02
CA ARG A 12 35.41 9.81 -13.64
C ARG A 12 35.09 8.35 -13.27
N VAL A 13 34.98 8.06 -11.96
CA VAL A 13 34.51 6.76 -11.45
C VAL A 13 33.05 6.62 -11.86
N VAL A 14 32.82 5.95 -12.99
CA VAL A 14 31.48 5.51 -13.38
C VAL A 14 31.17 4.29 -12.49
N LYS A 15 30.44 4.52 -11.40
CA LYS A 15 29.81 3.41 -10.66
C LYS A 15 28.84 2.72 -11.61
N PRO A 16 28.93 1.40 -11.83
CA PRO A 16 27.93 0.72 -12.62
C PRO A 16 26.59 0.82 -11.88
N ALA A 17 25.58 1.34 -12.57
CA ALA A 17 24.20 1.25 -12.13
C ALA A 17 23.87 -0.25 -12.04
N ALA A 18 23.81 -0.78 -10.82
CA ALA A 18 23.29 -2.10 -10.58
C ALA A 18 21.88 -2.15 -11.19
N SER A 19 21.68 -3.10 -12.12
CA SER A 19 20.39 -3.39 -12.73
C SER A 19 19.35 -3.62 -11.63
N MET A 20 18.50 -2.61 -11.38
CA MET A 20 17.22 -2.79 -10.72
C MET A 20 16.24 -3.40 -11.72
N ILE A 21 16.55 -4.61 -12.19
CA ILE A 21 15.52 -5.55 -12.64
C ILE A 21 15.42 -6.58 -11.52
N THR A 22 15.00 -6.11 -10.34
CA THR A 22 14.35 -7.01 -9.39
C THR A 22 13.06 -7.41 -10.10
N LEU A 23 13.06 -8.61 -10.69
CA LEU A 23 11.84 -9.26 -11.13
C LEU A 23 10.82 -9.08 -10.00
N CYS A 24 9.70 -8.41 -10.29
CA CYS A 24 8.51 -8.52 -9.45
C CYS A 24 8.30 -10.01 -9.25
N THR A 25 8.68 -10.50 -8.07
CA THR A 25 8.21 -11.79 -7.60
C THR A 25 6.74 -11.53 -7.41
N MET A 26 5.94 -11.83 -8.45
CA MET A 26 4.50 -11.78 -8.38
C MET A 26 4.15 -12.66 -7.19
N SER A 27 3.82 -12.02 -6.07
CA SER A 27 3.40 -12.69 -4.87
C SER A 27 2.06 -13.32 -5.21
N ALA A 28 2.10 -14.57 -5.68
CA ALA A 28 0.96 -15.28 -6.24
C ALA A 28 -0.20 -15.46 -5.24
N GLY A 29 -0.05 -14.99 -3.99
CA GLY A 29 -1.07 -15.02 -2.94
C GLY A 29 -1.71 -13.67 -2.57
N LEU A 30 -1.33 -12.54 -3.18
CA LEU A 30 -1.84 -11.22 -2.78
C LEU A 30 -2.91 -10.62 -3.71
N SER A 31 -3.13 -11.20 -4.89
CA SER A 31 -4.11 -10.66 -5.84
C SER A 31 -5.55 -10.76 -5.32
N THR A 32 -6.31 -9.69 -5.51
CA THR A 32 -7.75 -9.63 -5.21
C THR A 32 -8.64 -10.03 -6.38
N SER A 33 -8.09 -10.70 -7.40
CA SER A 33 -8.82 -11.11 -8.61
C SER A 33 -10.04 -12.02 -8.36
N ASN A 34 -10.11 -12.66 -7.19
CA ASN A 34 -11.26 -13.42 -6.73
C ASN A 34 -12.41 -12.54 -6.19
N LEU A 35 -12.11 -11.35 -5.64
CA LEU A 35 -13.09 -10.51 -4.96
C LEU A 35 -14.26 -10.07 -5.86
N PRO A 36 -14.07 -9.69 -7.14
CA PRO A 36 -15.19 -9.31 -8.01
C PRO A 36 -16.27 -10.40 -8.19
N ARG A 37 -15.94 -11.67 -7.89
CA ARG A 37 -16.88 -12.80 -7.97
C ARG A 37 -17.68 -13.02 -6.69
N THR A 38 -17.35 -12.33 -5.61
CA THR A 38 -18.04 -12.44 -4.32
C THR A 38 -19.29 -11.56 -4.29
N ASP A 39 -20.22 -11.88 -3.40
CA ASP A 39 -21.50 -11.16 -3.30
C ASP A 39 -21.33 -9.68 -2.97
N VAL A 40 -20.34 -9.34 -2.14
CA VAL A 40 -20.09 -7.95 -1.73
C VAL A 40 -19.67 -7.06 -2.91
N PHE A 41 -19.07 -7.61 -3.96
CA PHE A 41 -18.69 -6.87 -5.17
C PHE A 41 -19.74 -6.89 -6.28
N GLN A 42 -20.89 -7.55 -6.07
CA GLN A 42 -21.96 -7.52 -7.04
C GLN A 42 -22.55 -6.10 -7.15
N ARG A 43 -23.02 -5.77 -8.35
CA ARG A 43 -23.57 -4.45 -8.64
C ARG A 43 -24.76 -4.17 -7.73
N LEU A 44 -24.68 -3.07 -7.00
CA LEU A 44 -25.80 -2.57 -6.22
C LEU A 44 -26.89 -2.02 -7.16
N ARG A 45 -28.15 -2.08 -6.71
CA ARG A 45 -29.26 -1.46 -7.43
C ARG A 45 -29.00 0.04 -7.62
N SER A 46 -29.45 0.57 -8.75
CA SER A 46 -29.26 1.99 -9.08
C SER A 46 -30.02 2.93 -8.14
N ASP A 47 -31.10 2.45 -7.51
CA ASP A 47 -31.97 3.20 -6.60
C ASP A 47 -31.68 2.91 -5.12
N ALA A 48 -30.56 2.26 -4.81
CA ALA A 48 -30.17 1.98 -3.43
C ALA A 48 -29.98 3.28 -2.64
N PRO A 49 -30.49 3.36 -1.39
CA PRO A 49 -30.28 4.49 -0.50
C PRO A 49 -28.79 4.83 -0.31
N LEU A 50 -28.51 6.07 0.06
CA LEU A 50 -27.14 6.54 0.27
C LEU A 50 -26.41 5.70 1.32
N GLU A 51 -27.10 5.35 2.40
CA GLU A 51 -26.57 4.57 3.52
C GLU A 51 -26.11 3.18 3.07
N GLU A 52 -26.89 2.52 2.20
CA GLU A 52 -26.55 1.21 1.62
C GLU A 52 -25.33 1.33 0.69
N ARG A 53 -25.29 2.38 -0.12
CA ARG A 53 -24.15 2.69 -1.01
C ARG A 53 -22.86 2.97 -0.23
N LEU A 54 -22.95 3.65 0.92
CA LEU A 54 -21.80 3.89 1.78
C LEU A 54 -21.36 2.59 2.46
N ALA A 55 -22.30 1.85 3.05
CA ALA A 55 -22.01 0.60 3.73
C ALA A 55 -21.30 -0.40 2.83
N ILE A 56 -21.74 -0.56 1.57
CA ILE A 56 -21.10 -1.50 0.65
C ILE A 56 -19.66 -1.08 0.31
N SER A 57 -19.37 0.21 0.18
CA SER A 57 -18.00 0.70 -0.07
C SER A 57 -17.06 0.37 1.09
N TYR A 58 -17.52 0.53 2.35
CA TYR A 58 -16.74 0.13 3.52
C TYR A 58 -16.54 -1.39 3.60
N GLN A 59 -17.58 -2.18 3.32
CA GLN A 59 -17.48 -3.64 3.30
C GLN A 59 -16.48 -4.13 2.25
N ARG A 60 -16.46 -3.52 1.06
CA ARG A 60 -15.50 -3.84 -0.01
C ARG A 60 -14.08 -3.43 0.36
N ALA A 61 -13.88 -2.24 0.94
CA ALA A 61 -12.58 -1.82 1.44
C ALA A 61 -12.05 -2.79 2.49
N ARG A 62 -12.89 -3.21 3.44
CA ARG A 62 -12.55 -4.23 4.45
C ARG A 62 -12.19 -5.58 3.82
N ALA A 63 -12.91 -6.02 2.79
CA ALA A 63 -12.59 -7.27 2.08
C ALA A 63 -11.21 -7.20 1.38
N ILE A 64 -10.89 -6.08 0.74
CA ILE A 64 -9.57 -5.86 0.11
C ILE A 64 -8.47 -5.81 1.18
N ALA A 65 -8.70 -5.05 2.26
CA ALA A 65 -7.80 -4.94 3.39
C ALA A 65 -7.49 -6.32 4.01
N ALA A 66 -8.50 -7.17 4.17
CA ALA A 66 -8.34 -8.52 4.69
C ALA A 66 -7.52 -9.44 3.74
N GLN A 67 -7.71 -9.32 2.42
CA GLN A 67 -6.97 -10.10 1.43
C GLN A 67 -5.47 -9.75 1.45
N TYR A 68 -5.15 -8.45 1.51
CA TYR A 68 -3.75 -8.00 1.58
C TYR A 68 -3.17 -8.19 2.97
N ALA A 69 -3.93 -7.95 4.04
CA ALA A 69 -3.47 -8.01 5.43
C ALA A 69 -2.14 -7.26 5.64
N LEU A 70 -2.14 -5.95 5.36
CA LEU A 70 -0.95 -5.11 5.57
C LEU A 70 -0.57 -5.09 7.05
N SER A 71 0.72 -5.23 7.32
CA SER A 71 1.29 -5.05 8.64
C SER A 71 1.65 -3.59 8.90
N LEU A 72 1.91 -3.26 10.17
CA LEU A 72 2.48 -1.96 10.54
C LEU A 72 3.80 -1.67 9.79
N ASP A 73 4.62 -2.69 9.56
CA ASP A 73 5.89 -2.52 8.84
C ASP A 73 5.67 -2.18 7.36
N ASP A 74 4.67 -2.82 6.74
CA ASP A 74 4.29 -2.57 5.34
C ASP A 74 3.90 -1.11 5.12
N VAL A 75 3.11 -0.55 6.04
CA VAL A 75 2.69 0.86 6.00
C VAL A 75 3.84 1.79 6.36
N LEU A 76 4.61 1.49 7.40
CA LEU A 76 5.68 2.36 7.87
C LEU A 76 6.81 2.52 6.84
N ASN A 77 7.17 1.42 6.18
CA ASN A 77 8.30 1.38 5.25
C ASN A 77 7.87 1.36 3.78
N LEU A 78 6.57 1.45 3.49
CA LEU A 78 6.01 1.39 2.14
C LEU A 78 6.58 0.20 1.35
N THR A 79 6.51 -0.99 1.95
CA THR A 79 7.07 -2.21 1.36
C THR A 79 6.40 -2.50 0.01
N PRO A 80 6.96 -3.38 -0.84
CA PRO A 80 6.32 -3.77 -2.09
C PRO A 80 4.85 -4.20 -1.91
N LYS A 81 4.50 -4.85 -0.78
CA LYS A 81 3.14 -5.26 -0.45
C LYS A 81 2.16 -4.07 -0.35
N PHE A 82 2.60 -2.94 0.18
CA PHE A 82 1.82 -1.71 0.23
C PHE A 82 1.52 -1.18 -1.17
N TRP A 83 2.51 -1.22 -2.07
CA TRP A 83 2.35 -0.80 -3.46
C TRP A 83 1.54 -1.79 -4.28
N ASP A 84 1.70 -3.09 -4.05
CA ASP A 84 0.91 -4.14 -4.70
C ASP A 84 -0.58 -3.94 -4.42
N LEU A 85 -0.97 -3.52 -3.20
CA LEU A 85 -2.35 -3.16 -2.88
C LEU A 85 -2.85 -1.99 -3.72
N HIS A 86 -2.07 -0.90 -3.77
CA HIS A 86 -2.45 0.32 -4.48
C HIS A 86 -2.43 0.16 -6.01
N MET A 87 -1.73 -0.85 -6.52
CA MET A 87 -1.61 -1.16 -7.95
C MET A 87 -2.50 -2.34 -8.40
N ASP A 88 -3.22 -2.99 -7.48
CA ASP A 88 -4.15 -4.06 -7.85
C ASP A 88 -5.30 -3.50 -8.71
N ASN A 89 -5.67 -4.21 -9.77
CA ASN A 89 -6.77 -3.84 -10.67
C ASN A 89 -8.09 -3.55 -9.94
N ILE A 90 -8.31 -4.13 -8.75
CA ILE A 90 -9.51 -3.88 -7.93
C ILE A 90 -9.69 -2.40 -7.60
N VAL A 91 -8.60 -1.62 -7.47
CA VAL A 91 -8.68 -0.19 -7.15
C VAL A 91 -9.34 0.62 -8.29
N THR A 92 -9.23 0.11 -9.53
CA THR A 92 -9.89 0.70 -10.70
C THR A 92 -11.35 0.25 -10.80
N LEU A 93 -11.67 -0.96 -10.32
CA LEU A 93 -13.02 -1.51 -10.34
C LEU A 93 -13.93 -0.86 -9.29
N ASP A 94 -13.38 -0.48 -8.14
CA ASP A 94 -14.12 0.21 -7.07
C ASP A 94 -13.33 1.39 -6.51
N SER A 95 -13.55 2.57 -7.10
CA SER A 95 -12.86 3.80 -6.70
C SER A 95 -13.25 4.29 -5.32
N ALA A 96 -14.44 3.95 -4.82
CA ALA A 96 -14.86 4.33 -3.48
C ALA A 96 -14.08 3.52 -2.43
N ALA A 97 -14.00 2.21 -2.60
CA ALA A 97 -13.17 1.35 -1.75
C ALA A 97 -11.69 1.73 -1.84
N ALA A 98 -11.17 2.03 -3.04
CA ALA A 98 -9.80 2.52 -3.23
C ALA A 98 -9.53 3.82 -2.45
N THR A 99 -10.48 4.75 -2.47
CA THR A 99 -10.37 6.02 -1.71
C THR A 99 -10.32 5.76 -0.21
N LEU A 100 -11.16 4.85 0.30
CA LEU A 100 -11.16 4.46 1.71
C LEU A 100 -9.84 3.80 2.13
N LEU A 101 -9.29 2.91 1.30
CA LEU A 101 -7.96 2.30 1.50
C LEU A 101 -6.85 3.35 1.56
N ALA A 102 -6.84 4.30 0.63
CA ALA A 102 -5.86 5.38 0.63
C ALA A 102 -5.96 6.26 1.88
N ILE A 103 -7.16 6.62 2.31
CA ILE A 103 -7.36 7.41 3.55
C ILE A 103 -6.89 6.62 4.77
N GLN A 104 -7.32 5.36 4.90
CA GLN A 104 -7.02 4.54 6.07
C GLN A 104 -5.51 4.28 6.17
N TYR A 105 -4.85 3.88 5.08
CA TYR A 105 -3.45 3.50 5.11
C TYR A 105 -2.49 4.68 5.00
N ASN A 106 -2.78 5.68 4.16
CA ASN A 106 -1.84 6.77 3.91
C ASN A 106 -1.99 7.88 4.96
N LEU A 107 -3.22 8.16 5.39
CA LEU A 107 -3.48 9.23 6.36
C LEU A 107 -3.50 8.68 7.79
N ALA A 108 -4.42 7.77 8.12
CA ALA A 108 -4.58 7.31 9.50
C ALA A 108 -3.41 6.43 9.97
N ALA A 109 -3.22 5.26 9.34
CA ALA A 109 -2.15 4.34 9.70
C ALA A 109 -0.77 4.96 9.44
N GLY A 110 -0.57 5.60 8.28
CA GLY A 110 0.69 6.27 7.93
C GLY A 110 1.12 7.34 8.93
N THR A 111 0.17 8.13 9.46
CA THR A 111 0.47 9.11 10.52
C THR A 111 0.82 8.43 11.84
N LEU A 112 0.08 7.38 12.22
CA LEU A 112 0.25 6.73 13.52
C LEU A 112 1.42 5.73 13.57
N ALA A 113 1.86 5.20 12.43
CA ALA A 113 2.84 4.13 12.34
C ALA A 113 4.19 4.43 13.04
N PRO A 114 4.80 5.63 12.86
CA PRO A 114 6.03 5.98 13.57
C PRO A 114 5.84 6.00 15.09
N PHE A 115 4.67 6.46 15.57
CA PHE A 115 4.35 6.53 16.99
C PHE A 115 4.10 5.14 17.57
N ALA A 116 3.36 4.27 16.86
CA ALA A 116 3.07 2.90 17.30
C ALA A 116 4.33 2.03 17.42
N LYS A 117 5.40 2.36 16.69
CA LYS A 117 6.71 1.71 16.84
C LYS A 117 7.32 1.99 18.21
N ALA A 118 7.27 3.24 18.67
CA ALA A 118 7.85 3.69 19.93
C ALA A 118 6.90 3.52 21.14
N ARG A 119 5.59 3.46 20.90
CA ARG A 119 4.52 3.42 21.91
C ARG A 119 3.68 2.15 21.78
N PRO A 120 4.01 1.08 22.52
CA PRO A 120 3.34 -0.22 22.41
C PRO A 120 1.83 -0.16 22.67
N GLU A 121 1.37 0.79 23.49
CA GLU A 121 -0.05 1.00 23.79
C GLU A 121 -0.89 1.43 22.59
N LEU A 122 -0.26 1.95 21.52
CA LEU A 122 -0.95 2.31 20.27
C LEU A 122 -1.10 1.13 19.31
N ARG A 123 -0.45 -0.02 19.58
CA ARG A 123 -0.48 -1.19 18.69
C ARG A 123 -1.86 -1.82 18.54
N PRO A 124 -2.69 -1.93 19.60
CA PRO A 124 -4.07 -2.43 19.44
C PRO A 124 -4.89 -1.54 18.50
N LEU A 125 -4.84 -0.21 18.68
CA LEU A 125 -5.51 0.72 17.79
C LEU A 125 -4.98 0.63 16.35
N MET A 126 -3.67 0.48 16.17
CA MET A 126 -3.07 0.29 14.85
C MET A 126 -3.58 -1.00 14.19
N ASP A 127 -3.70 -2.10 14.95
CA ASP A 127 -4.23 -3.36 14.45
C ASP A 127 -5.69 -3.22 13.99
N ASP A 128 -6.54 -2.54 14.77
CA ASP A 128 -7.93 -2.24 14.39
C ASP A 128 -8.00 -1.35 13.13
N ILE A 129 -7.12 -0.35 13.03
CA ILE A 129 -7.00 0.50 11.83
C ILE A 129 -6.63 -0.32 10.61
N LEU A 130 -5.64 -1.21 10.72
CA LEU A 130 -5.13 -2.00 9.60
C LEU A 130 -6.16 -3.01 9.09
N LYS A 131 -6.98 -3.56 9.99
CA LYS A 131 -8.07 -4.50 9.71
C LYS A 131 -9.38 -3.84 9.29
N PHE A 132 -9.44 -2.52 9.26
CA PHE A 132 -10.68 -1.77 9.02
C PHE A 132 -11.77 -2.02 10.08
N ASP A 133 -11.41 -2.34 11.32
CA ASP A 133 -12.38 -2.61 12.39
C ASP A 133 -12.87 -1.34 13.12
N VAL A 134 -12.25 -0.19 12.83
CA VAL A 134 -12.68 1.14 13.30
C VAL A 134 -13.61 1.88 12.33
N SER A 135 -13.88 1.28 11.16
CA SER A 135 -14.60 1.89 10.02
C SER A 135 -15.70 0.99 9.48
#